data_AF-A0A182M8L6-F1
#
_entry.id   AF-A0A182M8L6-F1
#
_cell.length_a   1.000
_cell.length_b   1.000
_cell.length_c   1.000
_cell.angle_alpha   90.00
_cell.angle_beta   90.00
_cell.angle_gamma   90.00
#
_symmetry.space_group_name_H-M   'P 1'
#
loop_
_entity.id
_entity.type
_entity.pdbx_description
1 polymer ?
#
loop_
_entity_poly.entity_id
_entity_poly.type
_entity_poly.pdbx_seq_one_letter_code
_entity_poly.pdbx_strand_id
1 'polypeptide(L)'
;MTAMRQQEIATLTHKFSSVTLYKNSTVRYACMMHAIIACQMEFQLYPMDIQICPIYIESFSYHNQKIRLKWADNGVTINPELKLLQYNLGQPLQLEETDGYMPEKYGTHP
;
A
#
# COMPACT_ATOMS: atom_id res chain seq x y z
N MET A 1 -8.08 20.11 -28.90
CA MET A 1 -7.70 20.33 -27.49
C MET A 1 -8.59 19.42 -26.65
N THR A 2 -8.19 18.39 -25.92
CA THR A 2 -6.99 17.54 -25.86
C THR A 2 -7.57 16.20 -25.41
N ALA A 3 -7.23 15.10 -26.07
CA ALA A 3 -7.75 13.78 -25.72
C ALA A 3 -7.35 13.45 -24.27
N MET A 4 -8.32 13.13 -23.42
CA MET A 4 -8.04 12.51 -22.13
C MET A 4 -7.39 11.16 -22.42
N ARG A 5 -6.10 11.05 -22.14
CA ARG A 5 -5.36 9.80 -22.26
C ARG A 5 -5.80 8.90 -21.11
N GLN A 6 -6.74 8.01 -21.38
CA GLN A 6 -7.10 6.90 -20.51
C GLN A 6 -5.80 6.14 -20.17
N GLN A 7 -5.31 6.23 -18.94
CA GLN A 7 -4.33 5.26 -18.45
C GLN A 7 -5.12 4.02 -18.02
N GLU A 8 -5.44 3.17 -18.98
CA GLU A 8 -5.88 1.81 -18.67
C GLU A 8 -4.64 1.01 -18.26
N ILE A 9 -4.60 0.58 -17.00
CA ILE A 9 -3.67 -0.45 -16.57
C ILE A 9 -4.08 -1.71 -17.33
N ALA A 10 -3.23 -2.16 -18.25
CA ALA A 10 -3.48 -3.34 -19.07
C ALA A 10 -3.82 -4.53 -18.17
N THR A 11 -5.09 -4.93 -18.16
CA THR A 11 -5.53 -6.09 -17.40
C THR A 11 -5.13 -7.32 -18.21
N LEU A 12 -4.00 -7.94 -17.86
CA LEU A 12 -3.61 -9.22 -18.44
C LEU A 12 -4.72 -10.22 -18.07
N THR A 13 -5.18 -11.02 -19.04
CA THR A 13 -6.35 -11.90 -18.97
C THR A 13 -6.35 -12.96 -17.86
N HIS A 14 -5.28 -13.03 -17.06
CA HIS A 14 -5.14 -13.93 -15.92
C HIS A 14 -4.99 -13.14 -14.61
N LYS A 15 -5.77 -13.51 -13.58
CA LYS A 15 -5.56 -12.98 -12.23
C LYS A 15 -4.22 -13.51 -11.70
N PHE A 16 -3.26 -12.62 -11.47
CA PHE A 16 -1.98 -12.97 -10.86
C PHE A 16 -2.17 -13.26 -9.35
N SER A 17 -2.73 -14.44 -9.04
CA SER A 17 -2.88 -14.94 -7.68
C SER A 17 -2.44 -16.40 -7.58
N SER A 18 -1.75 -16.75 -6.50
CA SER A 18 -1.29 -18.10 -6.19
C SER A 18 -1.66 -18.48 -4.75
N VAL A 19 -2.16 -19.70 -4.57
CA VAL A 19 -2.48 -20.29 -3.27
C VAL A 19 -1.65 -21.56 -3.10
N THR A 20 -0.85 -21.63 -2.05
CA THR A 20 -0.06 -22.82 -1.70
C THR A 20 -0.51 -23.35 -0.34
N LEU A 21 -0.91 -24.62 -0.29
CA LEU A 21 -1.25 -25.32 0.94
C LEU A 21 -0.07 -26.17 1.41
N TYR A 22 0.35 -25.98 2.65
CA TYR A 22 1.38 -26.78 3.28
C TYR A 22 0.78 -27.90 4.14
N LYS A 23 1.55 -28.97 4.36
CA LYS A 23 1.11 -30.12 5.19
C LYS A 23 0.79 -29.74 6.64
N ASN A 24 1.37 -28.66 7.15
CA ASN A 24 1.12 -28.12 8.49
C ASN A 24 -0.12 -27.20 8.55
N SER A 25 -1.04 -27.33 7.58
CA SER A 25 -2.26 -26.51 7.48
C SER A 25 -2.02 -25.02 7.31
N THR A 26 -0.79 -24.59 6.98
CA THR A 26 -0.50 -23.21 6.62
C THR A 26 -0.92 -22.95 5.17
N VAL A 27 -1.55 -21.81 4.93
CA VAL A 27 -1.91 -21.35 3.58
C VAL A 27 -1.07 -20.13 3.26
N ARG A 28 -0.34 -20.18 2.14
CA ARG A 28 0.32 -19.01 1.56
C ARG A 28 -0.52 -18.51 0.41
N TYR A 29 -1.00 -17.28 0.56
CA TYR A 29 -1.66 -16.53 -0.50
C TYR A 29 -0.73 -15.44 -1.01
N ALA A 30 -0.58 -15.33 -2.33
CA ALA A 30 0.16 -14.25 -2.97
C ALA A 30 -0.65 -13.71 -4.15
N CYS A 31 -0.77 -12.40 -4.26
CA CYS A 31 -1.40 -11.75 -5.40
C CYS A 31 -0.63 -10.49 -5.81
N MET A 32 -0.73 -10.12 -7.08
CA MET A 32 -0.27 -8.83 -7.56
C MET A 32 -1.42 -7.83 -7.47
N MET A 33 -1.17 -6.69 -6.84
CA MET A 33 -2.14 -5.61 -6.68
C MET A 33 -1.57 -4.32 -7.26
N HIS A 34 -2.40 -3.62 -8.03
CA HIS A 34 -2.14 -2.24 -8.46
C HIS A 34 -3.13 -1.36 -7.72
N ALA A 35 -2.63 -0.47 -6.89
CA ALA A 35 -3.45 0.43 -6.09
C ALA A 35 -3.03 1.89 -6.33
N ILE A 36 -4.01 2.77 -6.38
CA ILE A 36 -3.80 4.22 -6.33
C ILE A 36 -4.18 4.63 -4.91
N ILE A 37 -3.22 5.16 -4.17
CA ILE A 37 -3.37 5.51 -2.76
C ILE A 37 -3.40 7.02 -2.64
N ALA A 38 -4.39 7.54 -1.92
CA ALA A 38 -4.47 8.95 -1.61
C ALA A 38 -3.44 9.30 -0.51
N CYS A 39 -2.64 10.34 -0.74
CA CYS A 39 -1.70 10.87 0.24
C CYS A 39 -1.88 12.39 0.31
N GLN A 40 -2.03 12.91 1.52
CA GLN A 40 -2.13 14.35 1.76
C GLN A 40 -0.71 14.92 1.89
N MET A 41 -0.26 15.59 0.82
CA MET A 41 1.07 16.21 0.78
C MET A 41 1.09 17.56 1.48
N GLU A 42 2.23 17.91 2.08
CA GLU A 42 2.47 19.17 2.77
C GLU A 42 3.52 19.99 2.01
N PHE A 43 3.12 21.10 1.38
CA PHE A 43 3.96 21.85 0.43
C PHE A 43 4.59 23.12 1.01
N GLN A 44 4.77 23.19 2.34
CA GLN A 44 5.30 24.38 3.01
C GLN A 44 6.69 24.79 2.53
N LEU A 45 7.51 23.83 2.11
CA LEU A 45 8.91 24.02 1.73
C LEU A 45 9.21 23.64 0.28
N TYR A 46 8.21 23.64 -0.60
CA TYR A 46 8.39 23.26 -2.00
C TYR A 46 9.53 24.07 -2.68
N PRO A 47 10.45 23.43 -3.44
CA PRO A 47 10.52 22.00 -3.82
C PRO A 47 11.44 21.15 -2.92
N MET A 48 11.81 21.64 -1.73
CA MET A 48 12.70 20.98 -0.76
C MET A 48 11.92 20.35 0.41
N ASP A 49 10.67 20.00 0.16
CA ASP A 49 9.74 19.39 1.08
C ASP A 49 9.96 17.87 1.20
N ILE A 50 9.61 17.33 2.36
CA ILE A 50 9.61 15.89 2.63
C ILE A 50 8.17 15.43 2.73
N GLN A 51 7.80 14.46 1.91
CA GLN A 51 6.44 13.92 1.87
C GLN A 51 6.35 12.60 2.64
N ILE A 52 5.39 12.52 3.58
CA ILE A 52 5.10 11.31 4.36
C ILE A 52 3.76 10.74 3.87
N CYS A 53 3.81 9.61 3.17
CA CYS A 53 2.63 8.94 2.62
C CYS A 53 2.41 7.58 3.30
N PRO A 54 1.57 7.51 4.34
CA PRO A 54 1.28 6.26 5.02
C PRO A 54 0.38 5.36 4.16
N ILE A 55 0.64 4.05 4.23
CA ILE A 55 -0.17 3.02 3.61
C ILE A 55 -0.68 2.11 4.71
N TYR A 56 -2.01 1.97 4.79
CA TYR A 56 -2.66 1.13 5.79
C TYR A 56 -3.21 -0.13 5.12
N ILE A 57 -2.98 -1.28 5.77
CA ILE A 57 -3.53 -2.57 5.36
C ILE A 57 -4.36 -3.07 6.53
N GLU A 58 -5.66 -3.22 6.33
CA GLU A 58 -6.59 -3.69 7.36
C GLU A 58 -7.64 -4.64 6.78
N SER A 59 -8.21 -5.47 7.65
CA SER A 59 -9.36 -6.30 7.28
C SER A 59 -10.65 -5.49 7.39
N PHE A 60 -11.34 -5.33 6.27
CA PHE A 60 -12.61 -4.59 6.21
C PHE A 60 -13.72 -5.16 7.11
N SER A 61 -13.87 -6.50 7.14
CA SER A 61 -15.02 -7.15 7.79
C SER A 61 -14.71 -7.84 9.13
N TYR A 62 -13.44 -7.94 9.51
CA TYR A 62 -13.02 -8.70 10.68
C TYR A 62 -12.29 -7.80 11.66
N HIS A 63 -12.57 -8.00 12.94
CA HIS A 63 -11.89 -7.35 14.05
C HIS A 63 -10.58 -8.05 14.40
N ASN A 64 -9.69 -7.31 15.06
CA ASN A 64 -8.39 -7.77 15.57
C ASN A 64 -8.47 -8.95 16.57
N GLN A 65 -9.67 -9.27 17.05
CA GLN A 65 -9.93 -10.48 17.86
C GLN A 65 -10.08 -11.74 16.99
N LYS A 66 -10.45 -11.59 15.71
CA LYS A 66 -10.66 -12.69 14.75
C LYS A 66 -9.48 -12.85 13.79
N ILE A 67 -8.91 -11.74 13.31
CA ILE A 67 -7.76 -11.74 12.39
C ILE A 67 -6.74 -10.75 12.92
N ARG A 68 -5.48 -11.16 13.03
CA ARG A 68 -4.37 -10.26 13.35
C ARG A 68 -3.39 -10.26 12.19
N LEU A 69 -3.09 -9.06 11.68
CA LEU A 69 -2.09 -8.84 10.66
C LEU A 69 -0.76 -8.54 11.33
N LYS A 70 0.31 -9.12 10.81
CA LYS A 70 1.68 -8.91 11.27
C LYS A 70 2.62 -8.84 10.08
N TRP A 71 3.64 -8.01 10.19
CA TRP A 71 4.75 -8.01 9.25
C TRP A 71 5.55 -9.30 9.43
N ALA A 72 6.05 -9.83 8.32
CA ALA A 72 7.11 -10.83 8.39
C ALA A 72 8.41 -10.17 8.87
N ASP A 73 9.37 -10.96 9.35
CA ASP A 73 10.64 -10.43 9.88
C ASP A 73 11.39 -9.53 8.87
N ASN A 74 11.22 -9.80 7.57
CA ASN A 74 11.79 -9.02 6.48
C ASN A 74 10.93 -7.82 6.04
N GLY A 75 9.74 -7.65 6.62
CA GLY A 75 8.83 -6.53 6.37
C GLY A 75 8.49 -6.35 4.90
N VAL A 76 8.74 -5.14 4.40
CA VAL A 76 8.48 -4.74 3.02
C VAL A 76 9.80 -4.69 2.24
N THR A 77 9.89 -5.48 1.17
CA THR A 77 10.99 -5.40 0.22
C THR A 77 10.66 -4.40 -0.89
N ILE A 78 11.55 -3.44 -1.13
CA ILE A 78 11.46 -2.50 -2.25
C ILE A 78 12.41 -2.95 -3.36
N ASN A 79 11.98 -2.86 -4.61
CA ASN A 79 12.87 -3.05 -5.75
C ASN A 79 13.93 -1.93 -5.79
N PRO A 80 15.24 -2.23 -5.69
CA PRO A 80 16.30 -1.21 -5.75
C PRO A 80 16.34 -0.43 -7.06
N GLU A 81 15.76 -0.97 -8.14
CA GLU A 81 15.66 -0.29 -9.44
C GLU A 81 14.44 0.63 -9.56
N LEU A 82 13.60 0.71 -8.52
CA LEU A 82 12.44 1.59 -8.52
C LEU A 82 12.89 3.06 -8.61
N LYS A 83 12.49 3.72 -9.70
CA LYS A 83 12.77 5.13 -9.94
C LYS A 83 11.47 5.90 -9.99
N LEU A 84 11.38 6.94 -9.17
CA LEU A 84 10.32 7.95 -9.26
C LEU A 84 10.89 9.17 -9.98
N LEU A 85 10.05 9.93 -10.67
CA LEU A 85 10.50 11.06 -11.49
C LEU A 85 11.01 12.23 -10.67
N GLN A 86 10.36 12.53 -9.54
CA GLN A 86 10.63 13.72 -8.73
C GLN A 86 11.03 13.40 -7.29
N TYR A 87 10.68 12.21 -6.80
CA TYR A 87 10.87 11.82 -5.41
C TYR A 87 11.90 10.72 -5.30
N ASN A 88 12.46 10.57 -4.10
CA ASN A 88 13.20 9.37 -3.72
C ASN A 88 12.51 8.78 -2.49
N LEU A 89 12.53 7.47 -2.35
CA LEU A 89 12.02 6.83 -1.15
C LEU A 89 12.99 7.09 0.01
N GLY A 90 12.50 7.73 1.07
CA GLY A 90 13.25 7.88 2.31
C GLY A 90 13.51 6.51 2.94
N GLN A 91 14.75 6.23 3.30
CA GLN A 91 15.15 5.01 4.00
C GLN A 91 15.56 5.36 5.44
N PRO A 92 15.19 4.54 6.45
CA PRO A 92 14.40 3.31 6.34
C PRO A 92 12.89 3.55 6.22
N LEU A 93 12.17 2.58 5.63
CA LEU A 93 10.71 2.51 5.72
C LEU A 93 10.29 2.39 7.18
N GLN A 94 9.29 3.16 7.60
CA GLN A 94 8.67 3.02 8.91
C GLN A 94 7.56 1.98 8.81
N LEU A 95 7.73 0.85 9.51
CA LEU A 95 6.74 -0.21 9.60
C LEU A 95 6.14 -0.19 11.01
N GLU A 96 4.83 -0.10 11.09
CA GLU A 96 4.09 -0.12 12.34
C GLU A 96 3.03 -1.23 12.29
N GLU A 97 2.84 -1.90 13.42
CA GLU A 97 1.73 -2.83 13.65
C GLU A 97 0.81 -2.20 14.68
N THR A 98 -0.47 -2.06 14.34
CA THR A 98 -1.47 -1.51 15.25
C THR A 98 -2.70 -2.42 15.32
N ASP A 99 -3.24 -2.56 16.53
CA ASP A 99 -4.54 -3.20 16.78
C ASP A 99 -5.70 -2.17 16.66
N GLY A 100 -5.42 -0.94 16.23
CA GLY A 100 -6.42 0.07 15.91
C GLY A 100 -6.84 0.01 14.44
N TYR A 101 -8.10 0.31 14.15
CA TYR A 101 -8.52 0.64 12.79
C TYR A 101 -7.95 1.99 12.38
N MET A 102 -7.77 2.21 11.08
CA MET A 102 -7.48 3.56 10.61
C MET A 102 -8.57 4.49 11.14
N PRO A 103 -8.22 5.56 11.89
CA PRO A 103 -9.22 6.56 12.24
C PRO A 103 -9.76 7.10 10.93
N GLU A 104 -11.08 7.09 10.74
CA GLU A 104 -11.71 7.84 9.66
C GLU A 104 -11.17 9.27 9.78
N LYS A 105 -10.23 9.64 8.90
CA LYS A 105 -9.84 11.03 8.70
C LYS A 105 -11.16 11.70 8.36
N TYR A 106 -11.68 12.49 9.29
CA TYR A 106 -12.86 13.32 9.12
C TYR A 106 -12.92 13.74 7.66
N GLY A 107 -13.94 13.21 6.97
CA GLY A 107 -14.24 13.64 5.63
C GLY A 107 -14.23 15.16 5.62
N THR A 108 -13.59 15.73 4.60
CA THR A 108 -13.66 17.15 4.31
C THR A 108 -15.14 17.53 4.24
N HIS A 109 -15.70 18.00 5.35
CA HIS A 109 -16.98 18.67 5.36
C HIS A 109 -16.74 20.08 4.79
N PRO A 110 -17.55 20.55 3.82
CA PRO A 110 -17.64 21.98 3.53
C PRO A 110 -18.20 22.75 4.74
#